data_AF-A0A1Q6A453-F1
#
_entry.id   AF-A0A1Q6A453-F1
#
_cell.length_a   1.000
_cell.length_b   1.000
_cell.length_c   1.000
_cell.angle_alpha   90.00
_cell.angle_beta   90.00
_cell.angle_gamma   90.00
#
_symmetry.space_group_name_H-M   'P 1'
#
loop_
_entity.id
_entity.type
_entity.pdbx_description
1 polymer ?
#
loop_
_entity_poly.entity_id
_entity_poly.type
_entity_poly.pdbx_seq_one_letter_code
_entity_poly.pdbx_strand_id
1 'polypeptide(L)'
;MLFYTDLSDFELIALIKKDDSNAYKEIYYRYTGILYTHAYSKLQDREEAKDVVQDVFSYLWSRRATIEFQINVSGYLYQSLRNKILK
;
A
#
# COMPACT_ATOMS: atom_id res chain seq x y z
N MET A 1 0.09 6.36 -24.22
CA MET A 1 0.46 6.78 -22.86
C MET A 1 -0.50 6.05 -21.94
N LEU A 2 -0.02 5.24 -20.99
CA LEU A 2 -0.91 4.56 -20.04
C LEU A 2 -1.32 5.54 -18.95
N PHE A 3 -2.61 5.65 -18.68
CA PHE A 3 -3.15 6.42 -17.56
C PHE A 3 -3.35 5.46 -16.39
N TYR A 4 -2.37 5.38 -15.48
CA TYR A 4 -2.44 4.48 -14.32
C TYR A 4 -3.61 4.81 -13.39
N THR A 5 -4.07 6.06 -13.38
CA THR A 5 -5.26 6.53 -12.65
C THR A 5 -6.55 5.84 -13.05
N ASP A 6 -6.65 5.33 -14.28
CA ASP A 6 -7.86 4.69 -14.79
C ASP A 6 -7.85 3.18 -14.58
N LEU A 7 -6.69 2.62 -14.20
CA LEU A 7 -6.55 1.20 -13.93
C LEU A 7 -7.19 0.82 -12.59
N SER A 8 -7.81 -0.35 -12.56
CA SER A 8 -8.25 -0.96 -11.32
C SER A 8 -7.05 -1.34 -10.45
N ASP A 9 -7.28 -1.50 -9.14
CA ASP A 9 -6.23 -1.94 -8.24
C ASP A 9 -5.70 -3.33 -8.62
N PHE A 10 -6.55 -4.20 -9.17
CA PHE A 10 -6.14 -5.51 -9.66
C PHE A 10 -5.13 -5.39 -10.81
N GLU A 11 -5.39 -4.51 -11.77
CA GLU A 11 -4.48 -4.24 -12.89
C GLU A 11 -3.17 -3.62 -12.41
N LEU A 12 -3.24 -2.64 -11.50
CA LEU A 12 -2.05 -2.02 -10.91
C LEU A 12 -1.18 -3.04 -10.18
N ILE A 13 -1.78 -3.94 -9.41
CA ILE A 13 -1.06 -5.03 -8.76
C ILE A 13 -0.39 -5.97 -9.77
N ALA A 14 -1.08 -6.32 -10.85
CA ALA A 14 -0.51 -7.16 -11.89
C ALA A 14 0.71 -6.50 -12.56
N LEU A 15 0.72 -5.16 -12.68
CA LEU A 15 1.85 -4.38 -13.16
C LEU A 15 2.97 -4.27 -12.10
N ILE A 16 2.63 -4.07 -10.83
CA ILE A 16 3.58 -4.06 -9.70
C ILE A 16 4.35 -5.37 -9.60
N LYS A 17 3.68 -6.51 -9.86
CA LYS A 17 4.31 -7.84 -9.95
C LYS A 17 5.35 -7.95 -11.05
N LYS A 18 5.26 -7.10 -12.08
CA LYS A 18 6.18 -7.01 -13.23
C LYS A 18 7.17 -5.84 -13.09
N ASP A 19 7.44 -5.41 -11.86
CA ASP A 19 8.38 -4.32 -11.55
C ASP A 19 7.95 -2.93 -12.07
N ASP A 20 6.67 -2.72 -12.39
CA ASP A 20 6.19 -1.40 -12.80
C ASP A 20 6.11 -0.43 -11.62
N SER A 21 7.11 0.44 -11.52
CA SER A 21 7.19 1.46 -10.48
C SER A 21 6.12 2.55 -10.56
N ASN A 22 5.53 2.80 -11.74
CA ASN A 22 4.46 3.78 -11.89
C ASN A 22 3.14 3.21 -11.35
N ALA A 23 2.88 1.92 -11.55
CA ALA A 23 1.74 1.26 -10.94
C ALA A 23 1.86 1.24 -9.40
N TYR A 24 3.06 1.03 -8.88
CA TYR A 24 3.33 1.15 -7.44
C TYR A 24 3.06 2.56 -6.90
N LYS A 25 3.55 3.59 -7.60
CA LYS A 25 3.28 5.00 -7.23
C LYS A 25 1.79 5.29 -7.21
N GLU A 26 1.04 4.81 -8.19
CA GLU A 26 -0.41 5.00 -8.24
C GLU A 26 -1.11 4.38 -7.02
N ILE A 27 -0.80 3.12 -6.68
CA ILE A 27 -1.31 2.48 -5.46
C ILE A 27 -0.89 3.25 -4.20
N TYR A 28 0.35 3.73 -4.13
CA TYR A 28 0.82 4.56 -3.03
C TYR A 28 -0.03 5.84 -2.90
N TYR A 29 -0.26 6.58 -3.98
CA TYR A 29 -1.04 7.81 -3.96
C TYR A 29 -2.50 7.56 -3.56
N ARG A 30 -3.13 6.49 -4.07
CA ARG A 30 -4.52 6.13 -3.71
C ARG A 30 -4.70 5.84 -2.23
N TYR A 31 -3.73 5.16 -1.62
CA TYR A 31 -3.90 4.56 -0.30
C TYR A 31 -3.13 5.26 0.83
N THR A 32 -2.11 6.07 0.54
CA THR A 32 -1.30 6.71 1.58
C THR A 32 -2.12 7.58 2.53
N GLY A 33 -3.04 8.39 2.02
CA GLY A 33 -3.86 9.30 2.83
C GLY A 33 -4.80 8.56 3.80
N ILE A 34 -5.47 7.50 3.31
CA ILE A 34 -6.43 6.75 4.11
C ILE A 34 -5.73 5.87 5.16
N LEU A 35 -4.57 5.29 4.81
CA LEU A 35 -3.76 4.52 5.75
C LEU A 35 -3.11 5.42 6.80
N TYR A 36 -2.62 6.60 6.40
CA TYR A 36 -2.07 7.58 7.33
C TYR A 36 -3.12 8.05 8.34
N THR A 37 -4.33 8.38 7.87
CA THR A 37 -5.43 8.77 8.75
C THR A 37 -5.75 7.67 9.76
N HIS A 38 -5.77 6.41 9.30
CA HIS A 38 -6.02 5.27 10.17
C HIS A 38 -4.88 5.04 11.17
N ALA A 39 -3.62 5.07 10.72
CA ALA A 39 -2.45 4.92 11.58
C ALA A 39 -2.39 6.02 12.65
N TYR A 40 -2.56 7.27 12.25
CA TYR A 40 -2.58 8.41 13.15
C TYR A 40 -3.71 8.32 14.18
N SER A 41 -4.89 7.85 13.78
CA SER A 41 -6.00 7.64 14.73
C SER A 41 -5.66 6.65 15.85
N LYS A 42 -4.77 5.69 15.58
CA LYS A 42 -4.36 4.64 16.52
C LYS A 42 -3.13 5.01 17.33
N LEU A 43 -2.13 5.59 16.69
CA LEU A 43 -0.84 5.91 17.31
C LEU A 43 -0.83 7.28 17.99
N GLN A 44 -1.64 8.22 17.50
CA GLN A 44 -1.65 9.64 17.91
C GLN A 44 -0.29 10.36 17.75
N ASP A 45 0.69 9.71 17.13
CA ASP A 45 1.98 10.26 16.75
C ASP A 45 2.08 10.38 15.22
N ARG A 46 2.51 11.56 14.74
CA ARG A 46 2.58 11.85 13.31
C ARG A 46 3.76 11.19 12.63
N GLU A 47 4.91 11.11 13.29
CA GLU A 47 6.11 10.51 12.74
C GLU A 47 5.96 8.99 12.74
N GLU A 48 5.47 8.41 13.83
CA GLU A 48 5.19 6.97 13.91
C GLU A 48 4.13 6.54 12.86
N ALA A 49 3.07 7.34 12.68
CA ALA A 49 2.08 7.06 11.64
C ALA A 49 2.66 7.13 10.22
N LYS A 50 3.59 8.06 9.93
CA LYS A 50 4.27 8.10 8.63
C LYS A 50 5.17 6.89 8.45
N ASP A 51 5.96 6.56 9.46
CA ASP A 51 6.92 5.44 9.42
C ASP A 51 6.20 4.12 9.19
N VAL A 52 5.11 3.87 9.91
CA VAL A 52 4.29 2.66 9.73
C VAL A 52 3.70 2.58 8.32
N VAL A 53 3.20 3.69 7.76
CA VAL A 53 2.70 3.72 6.38
C VAL A 53 3.82 3.46 5.38
N GLN A 54 4.97 4.09 5.54
CA GLN A 54 6.15 3.83 4.69
C GLN A 54 6.57 2.37 4.75
N ASP A 55 6.55 1.77 5.93
CA ASP A 55 6.87 0.37 6.16
C ASP A 55 5.92 -0.58 5.43
N VAL A 56 4.61 -0.29 5.42
CA VAL A 56 3.62 -1.08 4.68
C VAL A 56 3.93 -1.06 3.19
N PHE A 57 4.16 0.12 2.63
CA PHE A 57 4.45 0.25 1.20
C PHE A 57 5.83 -0.28 0.82
N SER A 58 6.83 -0.16 1.69
CA SER A 58 8.16 -0.75 1.50
C SER A 58 8.09 -2.27 1.51
N TYR A 59 7.32 -2.84 2.43
CA TYR A 59 7.06 -4.27 2.50
C TYR A 59 6.35 -4.77 1.24
N LEU A 60 5.31 -4.06 0.79
CA LEU A 60 4.61 -4.33 -0.47
C LEU A 60 5.59 -4.39 -1.64
N TRP A 61 6.45 -3.38 -1.80
CA TRP A 61 7.44 -3.35 -2.90
C TRP A 61 8.45 -4.49 -2.78
N SER A 62 8.99 -4.74 -1.58
CA SER A 62 10.00 -5.78 -1.34
C SER A 62 9.48 -7.19 -1.69
N ARG A 63 8.19 -7.43 -1.50
CA ARG A 63 7.54 -8.73 -1.74
C ARG A 63 6.65 -8.74 -2.98
N ARG A 64 6.72 -7.71 -3.83
CA ARG A 64 5.85 -7.56 -5.01
C ARG A 64 5.75 -8.81 -5.88
N ALA A 65 6.85 -9.53 -6.08
CA ALA A 65 6.90 -10.75 -6.89
C ALA A 65 6.19 -11.96 -6.25
N THR A 66 6.10 -12.00 -4.91
CA THR A 66 5.61 -13.17 -4.16
C THR A 66 4.26 -12.94 -3.47
N ILE A 67 3.77 -11.70 -3.40
CA ILE A 67 2.47 -11.43 -2.79
C ILE A 67 1.35 -12.03 -3.67
N GLU A 68 0.57 -12.92 -3.07
CA GLU A 68 -0.71 -13.34 -3.60
C GLU A 68 -1.80 -12.38 -3.13
N PHE A 69 -2.28 -11.53 -4.05
CA PHE A 69 -3.41 -10.67 -3.77
C PHE A 69 -4.70 -11.47 -3.93
N GLN A 70 -5.27 -11.88 -2.81
CA GLN A 70 -6.61 -12.45 -2.76
C GLN A 70 -7.63 -11.31 -2.85
N ILE A 71 -7.89 -10.86 -4.08
CA ILE A 71 -9.04 -10.05 -4.53
C ILE A 71 -9.11 -8.60 -3.99
N ASN A 72 -8.60 -8.30 -2.78
CA ASN A 72 -8.77 -6.99 -2.14
C ASN A 72 -7.45 -6.36 -1.67
N VAL A 73 -6.95 -5.39 -2.45
CA VAL A 73 -5.74 -4.62 -2.16
C VAL A 73 -5.90 -3.77 -0.90
N SER A 74 -7.02 -3.07 -0.77
CA SER A 74 -7.30 -2.24 0.41
C SER A 74 -7.27 -3.07 1.69
N GLY A 75 -7.93 -4.23 1.70
CA GLY A 75 -7.94 -5.16 2.84
C GLY A 75 -6.54 -5.64 3.22
N TYR A 76 -5.72 -6.00 2.22
CA TYR A 76 -4.33 -6.37 2.44
C TYR A 76 -3.51 -5.23 3.08
N LEU A 77 -3.65 -4.01 2.57
CA LEU A 77 -2.94 -2.84 3.08
C LEU A 77 -3.35 -2.49 4.52
N TYR A 78 -4.65 -2.51 4.82
CA TYR A 78 -5.15 -2.30 6.18
C TYR A 78 -4.68 -3.38 7.15
N GLN A 79 -4.69 -4.65 6.74
CA GLN A 79 -4.19 -5.74 7.57
C GLN A 79 -2.69 -5.60 7.83
N SER A 80 -1.92 -5.22 6.81
CA SER A 80 -0.48 -4.97 6.92
C SER A 80 -0.19 -3.81 7.87
N LEU A 81 -0.96 -2.71 7.76
CA LEU A 81 -0.88 -1.56 8.65
C LEU A 81 -1.16 -1.96 10.10
N ARG A 82 -2.27 -2.68 10.34
CA ARG A 82 -2.64 -3.14 11.68
C ARG A 82 -1.59 -4.07 12.28
N ASN A 83 -1.03 -4.98 11.49
CA ASN A 83 0.04 -5.87 11.93
C ASN A 83 1.31 -5.12 12.32
N LYS A 84 1.60 -3.98 11.66
CA LYS A 84 2.74 -3.12 11.98
C LYS A 84 2.52 -2.30 13.26
N ILE A 85 1.29 -1.82 13.49
CA ILE A 85 0.92 -1.06 14.70
C ILE A 85 0.93 -1.94 15.97
N LEU A 86 0.57 -3.21 15.85
CA LEU A 86 0.45 -4.13 16.99
C LEU A 86 1.77 -4.82 17.38
N LYS A 87 2.85 -4.56 16.65
CA LYS A 87 4.14 -5.24 16.80
C LYS A 87 5.10 -4.40 17.63
#